data_AF-A0A9X3BWU8-F1
#
_entry.id   AF-A0A9X3BWU8-F1
#
_cell.length_a   1.000
_cell.length_b   1.000
_cell.length_c   1.000
_cell.angle_alpha   90.00
_cell.angle_beta   90.00
_cell.angle_gamma   90.00
#
_symmetry.space_group_name_H-M   'P 1'
#
loop_
_entity.id
_entity.type
_entity.pdbx_description
1 polymer ?
#
loop_
_entity_poly.entity_id
_entity_poly.type
_entity_poly.pdbx_seq_one_letter_code
_entity_poly.pdbx_strand_id
1 'polypeptide(L)'
;MGLFTKAKQAKQQAGTVYVRGAGPVDPALFGGPSTRPVAVDDAIWQPINGFSLQDYADLARQAQARGVTDEAGMIAIAQENGFEPADTKAALDGWVRRMGESMAVGQRFRTLLGY
;
A
#
# COMPACT_ATOMS: atom_id res chain seq x y z
N MET A 1 -12.23 -23.14 -35.59
CA MET A 1 -12.56 -23.39 -34.17
C MET A 1 -11.34 -24.01 -33.49
N GLY A 2 -10.63 -23.44 -32.51
CA GLY A 2 -10.73 -22.17 -31.83
C GLY A 2 -9.34 -21.83 -31.26
N LEU A 3 -8.85 -20.63 -31.57
CA LEU A 3 -7.53 -20.10 -31.17
C LEU A 3 -7.62 -19.15 -29.96
N PHE A 4 -8.66 -19.28 -29.13
CA PHE A 4 -8.97 -18.29 -28.08
C PHE A 4 -9.08 -18.86 -26.66
N THR A 5 -8.53 -20.05 -26.38
CA THR A 5 -8.52 -20.59 -25.01
C THR A 5 -7.18 -20.35 -24.28
N LYS A 6 -6.16 -19.79 -24.95
CA LYS A 6 -4.83 -19.56 -24.34
C LYS A 6 -4.68 -18.22 -23.60
N ALA A 7 -5.67 -17.32 -23.66
CA ALA A 7 -5.57 -15.99 -23.04
C ALA A 7 -6.18 -15.88 -21.63
N LYS A 8 -6.94 -16.89 -21.16
CA LYS A 8 -7.63 -16.81 -19.85
C LYS A 8 -6.86 -17.44 -18.68
N GLN A 9 -5.79 -18.18 -18.95
CA GLN A 9 -4.96 -18.81 -17.90
C GLN A 9 -3.75 -17.98 -17.44
N ALA A 10 -3.46 -16.84 -18.09
CA ALA A 10 -2.35 -15.97 -17.70
C ALA A 10 -2.69 -14.97 -16.57
N LYS A 11 -3.94 -14.94 -16.08
CA LYS A 11 -4.39 -14.04 -14.99
C LYS A 11 -4.57 -14.74 -13.62
N GLN A 12 -4.08 -15.96 -13.49
CA GLN A 12 -4.02 -16.70 -12.21
C GLN A 12 -2.60 -17.24 -11.98
N GLN A 13 -1.61 -16.37 -12.12
CA GLN A 13 -0.23 -16.63 -11.70
C GLN A 13 0.27 -15.45 -10.87
N ALA A 14 -0.53 -15.07 -9.89
CA ALA A 14 -0.09 -14.28 -8.74
C ALA A 14 -0.30 -15.19 -7.53
N GLY A 15 0.65 -16.09 -7.28
CA GLY A 15 0.49 -17.12 -6.27
C GLY A 15 1.72 -18.00 -6.13
N THR A 16 2.63 -17.55 -5.26
CA THR A 16 3.46 -18.41 -4.41
C THR A 16 4.46 -19.32 -5.11
N VAL A 17 5.73 -18.89 -5.15
CA VAL A 17 6.88 -19.78 -5.42
C VAL A 17 7.01 -20.75 -4.25
N TYR A 18 6.44 -21.94 -4.36
CA TYR A 18 6.67 -23.05 -3.43
C TYR A 18 8.03 -23.68 -3.73
N VAL A 19 9.06 -23.30 -2.96
CA VAL A 19 10.33 -24.05 -2.93
C VAL A 19 10.10 -25.32 -2.11
N ARG A 20 10.18 -26.46 -2.79
CA ARG A 20 9.99 -27.81 -2.23
C ARG A 20 11.07 -28.08 -1.16
N GLY A 21 10.76 -27.83 0.11
CA GLY A 21 11.59 -28.25 1.25
C GLY A 21 11.89 -27.19 2.32
N ALA A 22 11.54 -25.92 2.09
CA ALA A 22 11.59 -24.87 3.11
C ALA A 22 10.20 -24.24 3.21
N GLY A 23 9.70 -24.04 4.42
CA GLY A 23 8.45 -23.30 4.65
C GLY A 23 8.49 -21.91 3.98
N PRO A 24 7.35 -21.21 3.86
CA PRO A 24 7.28 -19.90 3.20
C PRO A 24 8.40 -19.00 3.75
N VAL A 25 9.43 -18.76 2.93
CA VAL A 25 10.58 -17.95 3.31
C VAL A 25 10.10 -16.52 3.28
N ASP A 26 9.89 -15.96 4.46
CA ASP A 26 9.47 -14.58 4.58
C ASP A 26 10.59 -13.67 4.05
N PRO A 27 10.32 -12.81 3.04
CA PRO A 27 11.34 -11.94 2.46
C PRO A 27 11.99 -11.00 3.47
N ALA A 28 11.37 -10.74 4.64
CA ALA A 28 12.00 -9.96 5.70
C ALA A 28 13.25 -10.61 6.28
N LEU A 29 13.42 -11.93 6.14
CA LEU A 29 14.67 -12.62 6.50
C LEU A 29 15.85 -12.20 5.62
N PHE A 30 15.59 -11.61 4.46
CA PHE A 30 16.59 -11.15 3.49
C PHE A 30 16.47 -9.65 3.17
N GLY A 31 15.79 -8.88 4.04
CA GLY A 31 15.64 -7.42 3.90
C GLY A 31 14.53 -6.96 2.95
N GLY A 32 13.62 -7.85 2.54
CA GLY A 32 12.39 -7.51 1.82
C GLY A 32 11.21 -7.22 2.76
N PRO A 33 10.09 -6.68 2.23
CA PRO A 33 8.90 -6.43 3.03
C PRO A 33 8.31 -7.76 3.53
N SER A 34 7.83 -7.77 4.77
CA SER A 34 7.25 -8.98 5.38
C SER A 34 6.03 -9.44 4.58
N THR A 35 5.94 -10.75 4.33
CA THR A 35 4.76 -11.42 3.76
C THR A 35 3.82 -11.96 4.83
N ARG A 36 4.20 -11.80 6.10
CA ARG A 36 3.37 -12.19 7.24
C ARG A 36 1.99 -11.51 7.17
N PRO A 37 0.90 -12.27 7.40
CA PRO A 37 -0.41 -11.69 7.53
C PRO A 37 -0.43 -10.73 8.72
N VAL A 38 -0.86 -9.49 8.47
CA VAL A 38 -1.04 -8.48 9.49
C VAL A 38 -2.46 -8.61 10.05
N ALA A 39 -2.59 -8.71 11.38
CA ALA A 39 -3.90 -8.76 12.05
C ALA A 39 -4.68 -7.45 11.81
N VAL A 40 -6.01 -7.50 11.82
CA VAL A 40 -6.84 -6.30 11.59
C VAL A 40 -6.70 -5.24 12.69
N ASP A 41 -6.43 -5.65 13.92
CA ASP A 41 -6.20 -4.79 15.09
C ASP A 41 -4.72 -4.42 15.32
N ASP A 42 -3.85 -4.73 14.35
CA ASP A 42 -2.43 -4.46 14.46
C ASP A 42 -2.14 -2.95 14.51
N ALA A 43 -1.15 -2.56 15.31
CA ALA A 43 -0.70 -1.17 15.44
C ALA A 43 -0.26 -0.55 14.11
N ILE A 44 0.14 -1.37 13.13
CA ILE A 44 0.45 -0.92 11.78
C ILE A 44 -0.75 -0.30 11.04
N TRP A 45 -1.98 -0.54 11.49
CA TRP A 45 -3.19 0.10 10.96
C TRP A 45 -3.60 1.36 11.72
N GLN A 46 -3.00 1.65 12.88
CA GLN A 46 -3.37 2.83 13.67
C GLN A 46 -3.08 4.12 12.89
N PRO A 47 -3.96 5.13 12.97
CA PRO A 47 -3.72 6.41 12.33
C PRO A 47 -2.43 7.05 12.85
N ILE A 48 -1.70 7.73 11.96
CA ILE A 48 -0.48 8.47 12.31
C ILE A 48 -0.89 9.93 12.46
N ASN A 49 -0.77 10.50 13.66
CA ASN A 49 -1.21 11.87 13.96
C ASN A 49 -2.66 12.16 13.51
N GLY A 50 -3.57 11.20 13.70
CA GLY A 50 -4.97 11.31 13.26
C GLY A 50 -5.21 11.02 11.78
N PHE A 51 -4.17 10.72 11.01
CA PHE A 51 -4.24 10.43 9.58
C PHE A 51 -4.29 8.92 9.31
N SER A 52 -5.45 8.41 8.92
CA SER A 52 -5.67 7.00 8.66
C SER A 52 -5.14 6.56 7.27
N LEU A 53 -5.09 5.25 7.03
CA LEU A 53 -4.74 4.72 5.71
C LEU A 53 -5.78 5.14 4.64
N GLN A 54 -7.03 5.34 5.07
CA GLN A 54 -8.09 5.80 4.18
C GLN A 54 -7.90 7.26 3.79
N ASP A 55 -7.55 8.13 4.74
CA ASP A 55 -7.20 9.53 4.47
C ASP A 55 -5.99 9.62 3.53
N TYR A 56 -5.00 8.75 3.72
CA TYR A 56 -3.85 8.65 2.82
C TYR A 56 -4.24 8.25 1.39
N ALA A 57 -5.13 7.27 1.25
CA ALA A 57 -5.64 6.87 -0.06
C ALA A 57 -6.48 7.98 -0.72
N ASP A 58 -7.31 8.68 0.04
CA ASP A 58 -8.08 9.82 -0.46
C ASP A 58 -7.16 10.95 -0.94
N LEU A 59 -6.15 11.29 -0.14
CA LEU A 59 -5.15 12.28 -0.49
C LEU A 59 -4.40 11.90 -1.77
N ALA A 60 -3.95 10.64 -1.88
CA ALA A 60 -3.28 10.15 -3.08
C ALA A 60 -4.19 10.19 -4.33
N ARG A 61 -5.49 9.88 -4.19
CA ARG A 61 -6.46 10.01 -5.30
C ARG A 61 -6.63 11.47 -5.72
N GLN A 62 -6.77 12.38 -4.76
CA GLN A 62 -6.89 13.81 -5.03
C GLN A 62 -5.62 14.36 -5.70
N ALA A 63 -4.44 13.97 -5.21
CA ALA A 63 -3.17 14.33 -5.81
C ALA A 63 -3.06 13.81 -7.25
N GLN A 64 -3.38 12.53 -7.48
CA GLN A 64 -3.39 11.95 -8.82
C GLN A 64 -4.37 12.66 -9.76
N ALA A 65 -5.59 12.98 -9.29
CA ALA A 65 -6.58 13.70 -10.08
C ALA A 65 -6.12 15.13 -10.46
N ARG A 66 -5.27 15.74 -9.63
CA ARG A 66 -4.67 17.07 -9.86
C ARG A 66 -3.31 17.01 -10.56
N GLY A 67 -2.80 15.82 -10.87
CA GLY A 67 -1.46 15.64 -11.45
C GLY A 67 -0.31 15.98 -10.50
N VAL A 68 -0.58 16.00 -9.19
CA VAL A 68 0.40 16.26 -8.13
C VAL A 68 1.07 14.95 -7.72
N THR A 69 2.39 14.89 -7.79
CA THR A 69 3.18 13.71 -7.43
C THR A 69 4.30 14.00 -6.44
N ASP A 70 4.46 15.26 -6.05
CA ASP A 70 5.46 15.72 -5.10
C ASP A 70 4.87 15.83 -3.68
N GLU A 71 5.75 15.67 -2.69
CA GLU A 71 5.38 15.73 -1.27
C GLU A 71 4.75 17.08 -0.91
N ALA A 72 5.30 18.19 -1.42
CA ALA A 72 4.83 19.53 -1.10
C ALA A 72 3.39 19.77 -1.59
N GLY A 73 3.07 19.32 -2.81
CA GLY A 73 1.72 19.39 -3.35
C GLY A 73 0.75 18.46 -2.62
N MET A 74 1.17 17.27 -2.20
CA MET A 74 0.33 16.40 -1.35
C MET A 74 0.04 17.07 -0.01
N ILE A 75 1.03 17.71 0.62
CA ILE A 75 0.83 18.46 1.86
C ILE A 75 -0.15 19.63 1.64
N ALA A 76 -0.02 20.38 0.55
CA ALA A 76 -0.94 21.46 0.23
C ALA A 76 -2.40 20.97 0.10
N ILE A 77 -2.62 19.82 -0.56
CA ILE A 77 -3.96 19.22 -0.66
C ILE A 77 -4.47 18.76 0.71
N ALA A 78 -3.60 18.20 1.56
CA ALA A 78 -4.00 17.79 2.91
C ALA A 78 -4.39 19.00 3.78
N GLN A 79 -3.68 20.13 3.64
CA GLN A 79 -4.01 21.39 4.30
C GLN A 79 -5.38 21.92 3.88
N GLU A 80 -5.74 21.80 2.60
CA GLU A 80 -7.09 22.14 2.12
C GLU A 80 -8.18 21.28 2.79
N ASN A 81 -7.83 20.04 3.16
CA ASN A 81 -8.71 19.12 3.89
C ASN A 81 -8.68 19.33 5.42
N GLY A 82 -7.95 20.34 5.90
CA GLY A 82 -7.87 20.71 7.32
C GLY A 82 -6.79 19.97 8.12
N PHE A 83 -5.88 19.26 7.47
CA PHE A 83 -4.75 18.62 8.14
C PHE A 83 -3.58 19.58 8.33
N GLU A 84 -2.90 19.49 9.47
CA GLU A 84 -1.67 20.23 9.69
C GLU A 84 -0.55 19.69 8.77
N PRO A 85 0.27 20.57 8.16
CA PRO A 85 1.31 20.15 7.22
C PRO A 85 2.39 19.28 7.87
N ALA A 86 2.75 19.57 9.14
CA ALA A 86 3.73 18.77 9.88
C ALA A 86 3.20 17.36 10.17
N ASP A 87 1.93 17.25 10.56
CA ASP A 87 1.27 15.96 10.82
C ASP A 87 1.06 15.18 9.53
N THR A 88 0.69 15.86 8.45
CA THR A 88 0.58 15.26 7.12
C THR A 88 1.92 14.66 6.71
N LYS A 89 3.01 15.43 6.81
CA LYS A 89 4.35 14.92 6.47
C LYS A 89 4.70 13.68 7.28
N ALA A 90 4.51 13.72 8.60
CA ALA A 90 4.76 12.57 9.47
C ALA A 90 3.92 11.35 9.08
N ALA A 91 2.67 11.57 8.66
CA ALA A 91 1.80 10.51 8.17
C ALA A 91 2.25 9.95 6.82
N LEU A 92 2.64 10.79 5.85
CA LEU A 92 3.19 10.35 4.56
C LEU A 92 4.42 9.46 4.79
N ASP A 93 5.39 9.95 5.57
CA ASP A 93 6.62 9.24 5.89
C ASP A 93 6.33 7.92 6.63
N GLY A 94 5.41 7.95 7.61
CA GLY A 94 5.04 6.77 8.38
C GLY A 94 4.29 5.71 7.57
N TRP A 95 3.37 6.10 6.68
CA TRP A 95 2.68 5.16 5.80
C TRP A 95 3.61 4.55 4.75
N VAL A 96 4.53 5.34 4.17
CA VAL A 96 5.57 4.84 3.27
C VAL A 96 6.46 3.81 3.97
N ARG A 97 6.90 4.10 5.20
CA ARG A 97 7.67 3.17 6.02
C ARG A 97 6.90 1.86 6.27
N ARG A 98 5.63 1.94 6.68
CA ARG A 98 4.79 0.76 6.94
C ARG A 98 4.54 -0.08 5.69
N MET A 99 4.42 0.55 4.52
CA MET A 99 4.35 -0.17 3.23
C MET A 99 5.67 -0.87 2.88
N GLY A 100 6.81 -0.29 3.26
CA GLY A 100 8.12 -0.94 3.14
C GLY A 100 8.34 -2.09 4.12
N GLU A 101 7.73 -2.02 5.31
CA GLU A 101 7.81 -3.08 6.33
C GLU A 101 6.82 -4.23 6.07
N SER A 102 5.65 -3.94 5.46
CA SER A 102 4.58 -4.90 5.23
C SER A 102 3.90 -4.76 3.87
N MET A 103 3.93 -5.86 3.10
CA MET A 103 3.21 -5.96 1.83
C MET A 103 1.69 -5.84 2.00
N ALA A 104 1.15 -6.21 3.17
CA ALA A 104 -0.30 -6.15 3.43
C ALA A 104 -0.81 -4.71 3.44
N VAL A 105 -0.02 -3.77 3.97
CA VAL A 105 -0.37 -2.33 3.98
C VAL A 105 -0.46 -1.81 2.56
N GLY A 106 0.52 -2.13 1.71
CA GLY A 106 0.51 -1.75 0.30
C GLY A 106 -0.63 -2.38 -0.50
N GLN A 107 -1.04 -3.62 -0.19
CA GLN A 107 -2.22 -4.24 -0.81
C GLN A 107 -3.52 -3.55 -0.41
N ARG A 108 -3.68 -3.24 0.88
CA ARG A 108 -4.88 -2.51 1.38
C ARG A 108 -4.94 -1.11 0.80
N PHE A 109 -3.82 -0.40 0.72
CA PHE A 109 -3.74 0.90 0.07
C PHE A 109 -4.19 0.84 -1.39
N ARG A 110 -3.67 -0.11 -2.19
CA ARG A 110 -4.11 -0.30 -3.59
C ARG A 110 -5.60 -0.60 -3.71
N THR A 111 -6.15 -1.41 -2.80
CA THR A 111 -7.59 -1.70 -2.75
C THR A 111 -8.40 -0.43 -2.51
N LEU A 112 -7.94 0.45 -1.61
CA LEU A 112 -8.59 1.74 -1.34
C LEU A 112 -8.51 2.72 -2.53
N LEU A 113 -7.47 2.61 -3.34
CA LEU A 113 -7.33 3.36 -4.59
C LEU A 113 -8.23 2.82 -5.73
N GLY A 114 -8.78 1.60 -5.58
CA GLY A 114 -9.67 0.97 -6.57
C GLY A 114 -8.97 0.11 -7.63
N TYR A 115 -7.75 -0.40 -7.34
CA TYR A 115 -7.02 -1.35 -8.20
C TYR A 115 -7.40 -2.82 -7.97
#